data_AF-A0A9E0AIA8-F1
#
_entry.id   AF-A0A9E0AIA8-F1
#
_cell.length_a   1.000
_cell.length_b   1.000
_cell.length_c   1.000
_cell.angle_alpha   90.00
_cell.angle_beta   90.00
_cell.angle_gamma   90.00
#
_symmetry.space_group_name_H-M   'P 1'
#
loop_
_entity.id
_entity.type
_entity.pdbx_description
1 polymer ?
#
loop_
_entity_poly.entity_id
_entity_poly.type
_entity_poly.pdbx_seq_one_letter_code
_entity_poly.pdbx_strand_id
1 'polypeptide(L)'
;MIIKLFAEIAPYFIIGYVFSLVLQVLLKRVHERNTEEIDLIHADERLLNKVKLLFFILSITGYQLAQLEISSSGLGTVFPVLKSFLYPNMVLSIYTLNFRKKESVFLALLICLVGLYFAVTSWWRSELIMAFGAIVSGLLLQSKKAIIPVVILGVVGIMYVLPFQQVKKIDYEKTKENLGGVFVKTLNLTYEERLAFASMFFAERINYGRELAYAQNGINKRYLEYRYGMSYVEIFLQLIPRVVWAEKPSFNTYNNRERARRLGLIGEEDESTAWGVNIYADFILNFSYKWLILFVPLIMLLFRELDKLAYNFSENVVIRFIITSTLFFISFEMVSLLYTSTFILWCFIMAKLMEHSLRVKWQRTFKVR
;
A
#
# COMPACT_ATOMS: atom_id res chain seq x y z
N MET A 1 9.21 -15.99 -24.46
CA MET A 1 7.90 -16.58 -24.05
C MET A 1 7.09 -15.63 -23.18
N ILE A 2 7.59 -15.18 -22.02
CA ILE A 2 6.88 -14.24 -21.12
C ILE A 2 6.47 -12.94 -21.83
N ILE A 3 7.35 -12.38 -22.67
CA ILE A 3 7.05 -11.17 -23.48
C ILE A 3 5.85 -11.39 -24.42
N LYS A 4 5.75 -12.58 -25.04
CA LYS A 4 4.65 -12.92 -25.96
C LYS A 4 3.33 -13.05 -25.21
N LEU A 5 3.35 -13.67 -24.03
CA LEU A 5 2.17 -13.82 -23.18
C LEU A 5 1.73 -12.47 -22.58
N PHE A 6 2.69 -11.62 -22.24
CA PHE A 6 2.40 -10.25 -21.82
C PHE A 6 1.73 -9.45 -22.93
N ALA A 7 2.22 -9.56 -24.16
CA ALA A 7 1.59 -8.94 -25.33
C ALA A 7 0.16 -9.46 -25.60
N GLU A 8 -0.16 -10.68 -25.18
CA GLU A 8 -1.51 -11.26 -25.27
C GLU A 8 -2.45 -10.77 -24.14
N ILE A 9 -1.93 -10.59 -22.92
CA ILE A 9 -2.70 -10.17 -21.75
C ILE A 9 -2.91 -8.64 -21.71
N ALA A 10 -1.88 -7.88 -22.10
CA ALA A 10 -1.87 -6.41 -22.00
C ALA A 10 -3.07 -5.72 -22.68
N PRO A 11 -3.53 -6.14 -23.88
CA PRO A 11 -4.71 -5.54 -24.50
C PRO A 11 -5.96 -5.60 -23.62
N TYR A 12 -6.22 -6.72 -22.94
CA TYR A 12 -7.41 -6.86 -22.07
C TYR A 12 -7.33 -5.93 -20.86
N PHE A 13 -6.14 -5.78 -20.29
CA PHE A 13 -5.91 -4.85 -19.19
C PHE A 13 -6.08 -3.39 -19.64
N ILE A 14 -5.51 -3.03 -20.80
CA ILE A 14 -5.63 -1.69 -21.39
C ILE A 14 -7.09 -1.38 -21.72
N ILE A 15 -7.81 -2.29 -22.36
CA ILE A 15 -9.23 -2.09 -22.70
C ILE A 15 -10.06 -1.94 -21.44
N GLY A 16 -9.87 -2.80 -20.42
CA GLY A 16 -10.54 -2.67 -19.14
C GLY A 16 -10.25 -1.34 -18.45
N TYR A 17 -9.00 -0.86 -18.50
CA TYR A 17 -8.60 0.42 -17.94
C TYR A 17 -9.23 1.61 -18.70
N VAL A 18 -9.18 1.60 -20.04
CA VAL A 18 -9.82 2.62 -20.89
C VAL A 18 -11.33 2.65 -20.66
N PHE A 19 -11.98 1.48 -20.60
CA PHE A 19 -13.40 1.39 -20.29
C PHE A 19 -13.71 1.98 -18.90
N SER A 20 -12.90 1.65 -17.89
CA SER A 20 -13.01 2.25 -16.56
C SER A 20 -12.87 3.77 -16.59
N LEU A 21 -11.89 4.32 -17.32
CA LEU A 21 -11.73 5.77 -17.46
C LEU A 21 -12.94 6.42 -18.11
N VAL A 22 -13.46 5.85 -19.20
CA VAL A 22 -14.68 6.33 -19.87
C VAL A 22 -15.87 6.29 -18.91
N LEU A 23 -16.05 5.18 -18.20
CA LEU A 23 -17.12 5.01 -17.23
C LEU A 23 -17.01 6.03 -16.08
N GLN A 24 -15.81 6.29 -15.57
CA GLN A 24 -15.57 7.30 -14.55
C GLN A 24 -15.87 8.71 -15.08
N VAL A 25 -15.48 9.05 -16.30
CA VAL A 25 -15.80 10.36 -16.91
C VAL A 25 -17.31 10.54 -17.07
N LEU A 26 -18.02 9.51 -17.55
CA LEU A 26 -19.47 9.53 -17.67
C LEU A 26 -20.15 9.71 -16.32
N LEU A 27 -19.67 9.00 -15.30
CA LEU A 27 -20.25 9.07 -13.95
C LEU A 27 -19.81 10.33 -13.17
N LYS A 28 -18.69 10.98 -13.54
CA LYS A 28 -18.20 12.23 -12.95
C LYS A 28 -19.05 13.42 -13.39
N ARG A 29 -19.64 13.40 -14.60
CA ARG A 29 -20.65 14.39 -15.02
C ARG A 29 -21.88 14.44 -14.10
N VAL A 30 -22.07 13.44 -13.23
CA VAL A 30 -23.19 13.35 -12.28
C VAL A 30 -22.80 13.81 -10.85
N HIS A 31 -21.51 14.04 -10.57
CA HIS A 31 -21.06 14.33 -9.20
C HIS A 31 -19.96 15.40 -9.16
N GLU A 32 -20.35 16.65 -9.34
CA GLU A 32 -19.50 17.79 -9.01
C GLU A 32 -19.64 18.11 -7.51
N ARG A 33 -18.57 17.87 -6.75
CA ARG A 33 -18.31 18.55 -5.47
C ARG A 33 -16.91 19.15 -5.53
N ASN A 34 -16.84 20.38 -6.04
CA ASN A 34 -15.71 21.28 -5.87
C ASN A 34 -15.96 22.12 -4.62
N THR A 35 -15.48 21.69 -3.44
CA THR A 35 -15.50 22.58 -2.25
C THR A 35 -14.46 22.29 -1.17
N GLU A 36 -13.64 21.23 -1.26
CA GLU A 36 -12.99 20.69 -0.04
C GLU A 36 -11.47 20.82 0.05
N GLU A 37 -10.78 21.15 -1.03
CA GLU A 37 -9.35 21.54 -0.98
C GLU A 37 -9.14 22.76 -0.07
N ILE A 38 -10.21 23.53 0.17
CA ILE A 38 -10.22 24.75 0.98
C ILE A 38 -10.30 24.43 2.49
N ASP A 39 -10.94 23.34 2.92
CA ASP A 39 -11.23 23.13 4.36
C ASP A 39 -10.06 22.59 5.18
N LEU A 40 -9.16 21.79 4.59
CA LEU A 40 -7.98 21.25 5.30
C LEU A 40 -6.93 22.31 5.63
N ILE A 41 -6.74 23.28 4.74
CA ILE A 41 -5.76 24.38 4.90
C ILE A 41 -6.24 25.39 5.96
N HIS A 42 -7.55 25.48 6.19
CA HIS A 42 -8.16 26.38 7.19
C HIS A 42 -8.45 25.70 8.54
N ALA A 43 -8.13 24.41 8.70
CA ALA A 43 -8.30 23.70 9.96
C ALA A 43 -7.40 24.31 11.07
N ASP A 44 -7.90 24.33 12.32
CA ASP A 44 -7.13 24.79 13.48
C ASP A 44 -5.81 24.00 13.58
N GLU A 45 -4.69 24.71 13.47
CA GLU A 45 -3.36 24.12 13.47
C GLU A 45 -3.05 23.34 14.76
N ARG A 46 -3.61 23.75 15.90
CA ARG A 46 -3.46 23.00 17.16
C ARG A 46 -4.17 21.65 17.08
N LEU A 47 -5.36 21.61 16.47
CA LEU A 47 -6.08 20.38 16.24
C LEU A 47 -5.33 19.50 15.25
N LEU A 48 -4.85 20.09 14.16
CA LEU A 48 -4.10 19.41 13.12
C LEU A 48 -2.82 18.75 13.68
N ASN A 49 -2.05 19.47 14.50
CA ASN A 49 -0.85 18.92 15.14
C ASN A 49 -1.18 17.81 16.15
N LYS A 50 -2.28 17.93 16.90
CA LYS A 50 -2.75 16.85 17.79
C LYS A 50 -3.13 15.59 17.01
N VAL A 51 -3.80 15.75 15.87
CA VAL A 51 -4.17 14.64 15.00
C VAL A 51 -2.93 14.00 14.41
N LYS A 52 -2.01 14.78 13.83
CA LYS A 52 -0.71 14.28 13.34
C LYS A 52 0.04 13.49 14.39
N LEU A 53 0.11 14.00 15.62
CA LEU A 53 0.78 13.31 16.73
C LEU A 53 0.07 12.01 17.12
N LEU A 54 -1.28 12.00 17.19
CA LEU A 54 -2.05 10.80 17.49
C LEU A 54 -1.79 9.71 16.44
N PHE A 55 -1.91 10.04 15.16
CA PHE A 55 -1.66 9.09 14.08
C PHE A 55 -0.20 8.63 14.04
N PHE A 56 0.73 9.50 14.37
CA PHE A 56 2.15 9.15 14.47
C PHE A 56 2.41 8.13 15.57
N ILE A 57 1.86 8.36 16.78
CA ILE A 57 1.97 7.42 17.91
C ILE A 57 1.34 6.08 17.53
N LEU A 58 0.13 6.09 16.99
CA LEU A 58 -0.56 4.87 16.54
C LEU A 58 0.27 4.11 15.49
N SER A 59 0.90 4.84 14.56
CA SER A 59 1.75 4.24 13.53
C SER A 59 2.98 3.58 14.13
N ILE A 60 3.68 4.25 15.06
CA ILE A 60 4.84 3.67 15.76
C ILE A 60 4.40 2.42 16.52
N THR A 61 3.30 2.50 17.27
CA THR A 61 2.76 1.35 18.00
C THR A 61 2.43 0.19 17.04
N GLY A 62 1.81 0.48 15.90
CA GLY A 62 1.58 -0.49 14.84
C GLY A 62 2.88 -1.14 14.33
N TYR A 63 3.92 -0.34 14.06
CA TYR A 63 5.23 -0.84 13.62
C TYR A 63 5.88 -1.77 14.63
N GLN A 64 5.82 -1.44 15.91
CA GLN A 64 6.43 -2.25 16.99
C GLN A 64 5.64 -3.53 17.22
N LEU A 65 4.31 -3.43 17.33
CA LEU A 65 3.46 -4.57 17.66
C LEU A 65 3.23 -5.52 16.48
N ALA A 66 3.34 -5.03 15.23
CA ALA A 66 3.27 -5.90 14.05
C ALA A 66 4.42 -6.93 13.98
N GLN A 67 5.53 -6.69 14.70
CA GLN A 67 6.67 -7.61 14.74
C GLN A 67 6.52 -8.72 15.79
N LEU A 68 5.54 -8.60 16.70
CA LEU A 68 5.30 -9.59 17.74
C LEU A 68 4.46 -10.75 17.21
N GLU A 69 4.61 -11.94 17.78
CA GLU A 69 3.84 -13.14 17.38
C GLU A 69 2.32 -12.93 17.43
N ILE A 70 1.84 -12.07 18.32
CA ILE A 70 0.42 -11.72 18.43
C ILE A 70 -0.15 -11.10 17.13
N SER A 71 0.69 -10.53 16.26
CA SER A 71 0.30 -9.99 14.96
C SER A 71 -0.22 -11.06 13.99
N SER A 72 0.11 -12.33 14.23
CA SER A 72 -0.40 -13.49 13.47
C SER A 72 -1.83 -13.91 13.88
N SER A 73 -2.35 -13.37 14.98
CA SER A 73 -3.73 -13.60 15.41
C SER A 73 -4.74 -12.74 14.62
N GLY A 74 -6.02 -13.13 14.62
CA GLY A 74 -7.08 -12.35 13.96
C GLY A 74 -7.17 -10.90 14.46
N LEU A 75 -7.01 -10.67 15.77
CA LEU A 75 -6.96 -9.32 16.36
C LEU A 75 -5.64 -8.60 16.07
N GLY A 76 -4.54 -9.35 15.94
CA GLY A 76 -3.22 -8.83 15.58
C GLY A 76 -3.14 -8.14 14.22
N THR A 77 -4.10 -8.41 13.33
CA THR A 77 -4.23 -7.74 12.02
C THR A 77 -4.50 -6.24 12.12
N VAL A 78 -4.87 -5.71 13.30
CA VAL A 78 -5.00 -4.28 13.56
C VAL A 78 -3.64 -3.56 13.50
N PHE A 79 -2.54 -4.21 13.89
CA PHE A 79 -1.23 -3.56 13.98
C PHE A 79 -0.64 -3.20 12.60
N PRO A 80 -0.71 -4.07 11.57
CA PRO A 80 -0.41 -3.67 10.19
C PRO A 80 -1.24 -2.48 9.68
N VAL A 81 -2.49 -2.35 10.11
CA VAL A 81 -3.35 -1.22 9.72
C VAL A 81 -2.91 0.06 10.41
N LEU A 82 -2.62 -0.02 11.71
CA LEU A 82 -2.07 1.11 12.46
C LEU A 82 -0.75 1.60 11.86
N LYS A 83 0.14 0.67 11.52
CA LYS A 83 1.39 0.92 10.81
C LYS A 83 1.16 1.72 9.52
N SER A 84 0.13 1.36 8.74
CA SER A 84 -0.17 2.01 7.45
C SER A 84 -0.56 3.49 7.57
N PHE A 85 -0.98 3.96 8.75
CA PHE A 85 -1.28 5.37 8.98
C PHE A 85 -0.06 6.29 8.87
N LEU A 86 1.15 5.75 8.88
CA LEU A 86 2.37 6.54 8.78
C LEU A 86 2.43 7.31 7.46
N TYR A 87 2.11 6.66 6.34
CA TYR A 87 2.22 7.28 5.01
C TYR A 87 1.22 8.41 4.79
N PRO A 88 -0.09 8.24 5.04
CA PRO A 88 -1.05 9.35 5.07
C PRO A 88 -0.62 10.51 5.98
N ASN A 89 -0.05 10.19 7.14
CA ASN A 89 0.39 11.21 8.09
C ASN A 89 1.63 11.98 7.58
N MET A 90 2.54 11.31 6.86
CA MET A 90 3.63 11.97 6.12
C MET A 90 3.07 12.92 5.05
N VAL A 91 2.11 12.46 4.24
CA VAL A 91 1.44 13.31 3.24
C VAL A 91 0.82 14.54 3.91
N LEU A 92 0.02 14.33 4.96
CA LEU A 92 -0.66 15.39 5.69
C LEU A 92 0.34 16.39 6.27
N SER A 93 1.42 15.92 6.88
CA SER A 93 2.45 16.77 7.48
C SER A 93 3.18 17.64 6.47
N ILE A 94 3.44 17.14 5.26
CA ILE A 94 4.07 17.91 4.19
C ILE A 94 3.06 18.88 3.56
N TYR A 95 1.87 18.39 3.25
CA TYR A 95 0.81 19.18 2.61
C TYR A 95 0.43 20.42 3.44
N THR A 96 0.31 20.25 4.75
CA THR A 96 -0.10 21.31 5.69
C THR A 96 1.08 22.01 6.38
N LEU A 97 2.29 21.86 5.84
CA LEU A 97 3.50 22.42 6.44
C LEU A 97 3.48 23.95 6.39
N ASN A 98 3.55 24.57 7.57
CA ASN A 98 3.72 26.02 7.69
C ASN A 98 5.15 26.37 8.13
N PHE A 99 5.98 26.84 7.19
CA PHE A 99 7.38 27.20 7.44
C PHE A 99 7.57 28.31 8.48
N ARG A 100 6.55 29.14 8.74
CA ARG A 100 6.64 30.21 9.75
C ARG A 100 6.51 29.69 11.17
N LYS A 101 6.00 28.48 11.39
CA LYS A 101 5.78 27.90 12.72
C LYS A 101 6.73 26.74 13.00
N LYS A 102 7.65 26.96 13.94
CA LYS A 102 8.70 25.98 14.31
C LYS A 102 8.14 24.61 14.71
N GLU A 103 7.02 24.59 15.45
CA GLU A 103 6.37 23.35 15.90
C GLU A 103 5.86 22.49 14.74
N SER A 104 5.22 23.11 13.73
CA SER A 104 4.74 22.40 12.54
C SER A 104 5.92 21.83 11.74
N VAL A 105 7.00 22.59 11.60
CA VAL A 105 8.21 22.14 10.89
C VAL A 105 8.87 20.98 11.62
N PHE A 106 9.06 21.10 12.93
CA PHE A 106 9.65 20.04 13.75
C PHE A 106 8.83 18.75 13.68
N LEU A 107 7.50 18.84 13.83
CA LEU A 107 6.62 17.68 13.78
C LEU A 107 6.64 17.01 12.40
N ALA A 108 6.63 17.79 11.31
CA ALA A 108 6.72 17.24 9.96
C ALA A 108 8.06 16.53 9.71
N LEU A 109 9.17 17.14 10.14
CA LEU A 109 10.50 16.54 10.06
C LEU A 109 10.57 15.24 10.88
N LEU A 110 10.07 15.24 12.12
CA LEU A 110 10.05 14.06 12.97
C LEU A 110 9.28 12.91 12.30
N ILE A 111 8.06 13.18 11.81
CA ILE A 111 7.22 12.17 11.14
C ILE A 111 7.93 11.62 9.89
N CYS A 112 8.52 12.49 9.07
CA CYS A 112 9.19 12.06 7.84
C CYS A 112 10.48 11.29 8.12
N LEU A 113 11.30 11.73 9.07
CA LEU A 113 12.56 11.06 9.42
C LEU A 113 12.30 9.69 10.04
N VAL A 114 11.33 9.57 10.93
CA VAL A 114 10.95 8.27 11.52
C VAL A 114 10.33 7.35 10.47
N GLY A 115 9.50 7.87 9.55
CA GLY A 115 8.96 7.09 8.43
C GLY A 115 10.04 6.59 7.47
N LEU A 116 11.01 7.44 7.12
CA LEU A 116 12.16 7.03 6.33
C LEU A 116 13.04 6.03 7.07
N TYR A 117 13.25 6.20 8.38
CA TYR A 117 14.00 5.24 9.20
C TYR A 117 13.34 3.86 9.17
N PHE A 118 12.03 3.77 9.42
CA PHE A 118 11.31 2.49 9.34
C PHE A 118 11.33 1.89 7.94
N ALA A 119 11.19 2.71 6.89
CA ALA A 119 11.26 2.24 5.53
C ALA A 119 12.67 1.73 5.13
N VAL A 120 13.73 2.39 5.59
CA VAL A 120 15.13 2.01 5.35
C VAL A 120 15.50 0.73 6.10
N THR A 121 15.05 0.60 7.35
CA THR A 121 15.33 -0.57 8.21
C THR A 121 14.46 -1.79 7.88
N SER A 122 13.27 -1.58 7.32
CA SER A 122 12.38 -2.68 6.94
C SER A 122 12.98 -3.57 5.86
N TRP A 123 12.72 -4.87 5.93
CA TRP A 123 13.14 -5.85 4.91
C TRP A 123 12.35 -5.65 3.60
N TRP A 124 11.16 -5.04 3.71
CA TRP A 124 10.21 -4.90 2.63
C TRP A 124 10.47 -3.63 1.83
N ARG A 125 10.79 -3.79 0.54
CA ARG A 125 11.00 -2.67 -0.39
C ARG A 125 9.76 -1.80 -0.58
N SER A 126 8.56 -2.37 -0.42
CA SER A 126 7.29 -1.66 -0.53
C SER A 126 7.20 -0.49 0.45
N GLU A 127 7.80 -0.63 1.64
CA GLU A 127 7.79 0.42 2.68
C GLU A 127 8.49 1.70 2.22
N LEU A 128 9.59 1.53 1.49
CA LEU A 128 10.35 2.65 0.96
C LEU A 128 9.64 3.30 -0.22
N ILE A 129 9.04 2.49 -1.08
CA ILE A 129 8.20 3.00 -2.18
C ILE A 129 7.02 3.80 -1.61
N MET A 130 6.36 3.28 -0.56
CA MET A 130 5.25 3.98 0.11
C MET A 130 5.71 5.26 0.80
N ALA A 131 6.84 5.25 1.52
CA ALA A 131 7.40 6.44 2.16
C ALA A 131 7.76 7.53 1.15
N PHE A 132 8.45 7.19 0.05
CA PHE A 132 8.76 8.14 -1.01
C PHE A 132 7.50 8.60 -1.75
N GLY A 133 6.56 7.70 -2.02
CA GLY A 133 5.27 8.03 -2.60
C GLY A 133 4.49 9.03 -1.74
N ALA A 134 4.53 8.89 -0.41
CA ALA A 134 3.94 9.84 0.52
C ALA A 134 4.62 11.21 0.48
N ILE A 135 5.96 11.25 0.43
CA ILE A 135 6.71 12.51 0.32
C ILE A 135 6.35 13.23 -0.98
N VAL A 136 6.39 12.51 -2.09
CA VAL A 136 6.05 13.04 -3.42
C VAL A 136 4.61 13.54 -3.44
N SER A 137 3.66 12.76 -2.95
CA SER A 137 2.24 13.14 -2.92
C SER A 137 2.04 14.40 -2.07
N GLY A 138 2.66 14.47 -0.89
CA GLY A 138 2.58 15.66 -0.04
C GLY A 138 3.12 16.91 -0.71
N LEU A 139 4.26 16.82 -1.39
CA LEU A 139 4.88 17.93 -2.12
C LEU A 139 4.02 18.39 -3.31
N LEU A 140 3.48 17.46 -4.09
CA LEU A 140 2.60 17.77 -5.23
C LEU A 140 1.31 18.44 -4.78
N LEU A 141 0.72 17.99 -3.67
CA LEU A 141 -0.45 18.61 -3.07
C LEU A 141 -0.14 20.00 -2.52
N GLN A 142 1.06 20.22 -1.99
CA GLN A 142 1.46 21.53 -1.46
C GLN A 142 1.68 22.58 -2.57
N SER A 143 2.22 22.18 -3.73
CA SER A 143 2.44 23.10 -4.84
C SER A 143 2.59 22.38 -6.18
N LYS A 144 1.87 22.86 -7.21
CA LYS A 144 2.03 22.41 -8.60
C LYS A 144 3.47 22.63 -9.13
N LYS A 145 4.22 23.58 -8.56
CA LYS A 145 5.63 23.83 -8.92
C LYS A 145 6.59 22.75 -8.36
N ALA A 146 6.11 21.87 -7.49
CA ALA A 146 6.90 20.78 -6.93
C ALA A 146 7.13 19.60 -7.91
N ILE A 147 6.59 19.66 -9.13
CA ILE A 147 6.83 18.62 -10.15
C ILE A 147 8.32 18.39 -10.41
N ILE A 148 9.12 19.45 -10.54
CA ILE A 148 10.57 19.32 -10.81
C ILE A 148 11.30 18.59 -9.68
N PRO A 149 11.21 19.02 -8.39
CA PRO A 149 11.84 18.30 -7.31
C PRO A 149 11.31 16.86 -7.16
N VAL A 150 10.04 16.61 -7.48
CA VAL A 150 9.47 15.26 -7.52
C VAL A 150 10.12 14.38 -8.58
N VAL A 151 10.31 14.90 -9.81
CA VAL A 151 11.01 14.17 -10.88
C VAL A 151 12.45 13.86 -10.47
N ILE A 152 13.16 14.82 -9.87
CA ILE A 152 14.52 14.63 -9.36
C ILE A 152 14.54 13.53 -8.27
N LEU A 153 13.65 13.61 -7.29
CA LEU A 153 13.53 12.59 -6.24
C LEU A 153 13.19 11.20 -6.82
N GLY A 154 12.37 11.15 -7.87
CA GLY A 154 12.05 9.92 -8.59
C GLY A 154 13.29 9.30 -9.24
N VAL A 155 14.10 10.10 -9.94
CA VAL A 155 15.36 9.64 -10.54
C VAL A 155 16.34 9.17 -9.48
N VAL A 156 16.50 9.92 -8.37
CA VAL A 156 17.35 9.51 -7.25
C VAL A 156 16.84 8.21 -6.62
N GLY A 157 15.52 8.09 -6.45
CA GLY A 157 14.86 6.89 -5.97
C GLY A 157 15.22 5.67 -6.82
N ILE A 158 15.07 5.80 -8.14
CA ILE A 158 15.34 4.72 -9.09
C ILE A 158 16.83 4.34 -9.10
N MET A 159 17.71 5.34 -9.14
CA MET A 159 19.13 5.13 -9.39
C MET A 159 19.95 4.79 -8.15
N TYR A 160 19.47 5.11 -6.94
CA TYR A 160 20.24 4.94 -5.71
C TYR A 160 19.48 4.18 -4.63
N VAL A 161 18.21 4.54 -4.42
CA VAL A 161 17.41 3.97 -3.34
C VAL A 161 17.01 2.53 -3.65
N LEU A 162 16.61 2.24 -4.88
CA LEU A 162 16.24 0.88 -5.28
C LEU A 162 17.45 -0.09 -5.30
N PRO A 163 18.62 0.25 -5.88
CA PRO A 163 19.81 -0.58 -5.77
C PRO A 163 20.20 -0.87 -4.32
N PHE A 164 20.14 0.14 -3.44
CA PHE A 164 20.42 -0.03 -2.01
C PHE A 164 19.51 -1.08 -1.37
N GLN A 165 18.21 -1.05 -1.69
CA GLN A 165 17.26 -2.06 -1.20
C GLN A 165 17.50 -3.45 -1.75
N GLN A 166 18.05 -3.58 -2.95
CA GLN A 166 18.42 -4.89 -3.50
C GLN A 166 19.61 -5.47 -2.78
N VAL A 167 20.69 -4.70 -2.64
CA VAL A 167 21.91 -5.15 -1.95
C VAL A 167 21.57 -5.55 -0.52
N LYS A 168 20.74 -4.77 0.17
CA LYS A 168 20.23 -5.12 1.50
C LYS A 168 19.46 -6.44 1.53
N LYS A 169 18.61 -6.73 0.53
CA LYS A 169 17.83 -7.98 0.51
C LYS A 169 18.72 -9.21 0.32
N ILE A 170 19.75 -9.09 -0.53
CA ILE A 170 20.64 -10.23 -0.86
C ILE A 170 21.50 -10.61 0.35
N ASP A 171 22.04 -9.63 1.07
CA ASP A 171 22.95 -9.84 2.20
C ASP A 171 22.27 -9.43 3.53
N TYR A 172 21.02 -9.83 3.76
CA TYR A 172 20.20 -9.27 4.85
C TYR A 172 20.87 -9.35 6.24
N GLU A 173 21.39 -10.53 6.63
CA GLU A 173 22.04 -10.73 7.93
C GLU A 173 23.29 -9.86 8.10
N LYS A 174 24.15 -9.77 7.07
CA LYS A 174 25.33 -8.88 7.07
C LYS A 174 24.95 -7.40 7.03
N THR A 175 23.81 -7.07 6.45
CA THR A 175 23.33 -5.68 6.32
C THR A 175 22.77 -5.15 7.62
N LYS A 176 22.16 -6.00 8.45
CA LYS A 176 21.65 -5.64 9.77
C LYS A 176 22.75 -5.10 10.69
N GLU A 177 23.97 -5.60 10.52
CA GLU A 177 25.15 -5.23 11.31
C GLU A 177 25.91 -4.02 10.73
N ASN A 178 25.81 -3.74 9.42
CA ASN A 178 26.56 -2.65 8.77
C ASN A 178 25.78 -1.94 7.64
N LEU A 179 24.71 -1.23 8.00
CA LEU A 179 23.92 -0.41 7.08
C LEU A 179 24.76 0.64 6.31
N GLY A 180 25.73 1.25 6.97
CA GLY A 180 26.62 2.26 6.36
C GLY A 180 27.49 1.67 5.25
N GLY A 181 28.08 0.49 5.49
CA GLY A 181 28.86 -0.24 4.50
C GLY A 181 28.04 -0.65 3.28
N VAL A 182 26.78 -1.03 3.46
CA VAL A 182 25.87 -1.35 2.36
C VAL A 182 25.48 -0.11 1.54
N PHE A 183 25.30 1.03 2.20
CA PHE A 183 25.09 2.30 1.51
C PHE A 183 26.31 2.69 0.66
N VAL A 184 27.52 2.60 1.22
CA VAL A 184 28.77 2.85 0.48
C VAL A 184 28.96 1.87 -0.68
N LYS A 185 28.69 0.57 -0.47
CA LYS A 185 28.71 -0.45 -1.55
C LYS A 185 27.76 -0.08 -2.69
N THR A 186 26.59 0.47 -2.36
CA THR A 186 25.63 0.95 -3.37
C THR A 186 26.11 2.20 -4.10
N LEU A 187 26.75 3.13 -3.39
CA LEU A 187 27.37 4.33 -3.97
C LEU A 187 28.53 4.00 -4.91
N ASN A 188 29.18 2.85 -4.71
CA ASN A 188 30.27 2.36 -5.56
C ASN A 188 29.78 1.60 -6.81
N LEU A 189 28.48 1.28 -6.92
CA LEU A 189 27.93 0.72 -8.16
C LEU A 189 28.11 1.71 -9.32
N THR A 190 28.54 1.20 -10.46
CA THR A 190 28.63 1.96 -11.71
C THR A 190 27.25 2.39 -12.19
N TYR A 191 27.22 3.40 -13.08
CA TYR A 191 25.97 3.84 -13.71
C TYR A 191 25.28 2.69 -14.47
N GLU A 192 26.03 1.86 -15.18
CA GLU A 192 25.50 0.73 -15.94
C GLU A 192 24.87 -0.32 -15.02
N GLU A 193 25.52 -0.66 -13.90
CA GLU A 193 24.97 -1.59 -12.91
C GLU A 193 23.67 -1.05 -12.29
N ARG A 194 23.60 0.26 -12.00
CA ARG A 194 22.37 0.89 -11.49
C ARG A 194 21.27 0.91 -12.53
N LEU A 195 21.58 1.20 -13.79
CA LEU A 195 20.62 1.21 -14.88
C LEU A 195 20.10 -0.21 -15.17
N ALA A 196 21.00 -1.21 -15.20
CA ALA A 196 20.64 -2.61 -15.35
C ALA A 196 19.76 -3.08 -14.18
N PHE A 197 20.12 -2.67 -12.95
CA PHE A 197 19.30 -2.93 -11.79
C PHE A 197 17.93 -2.26 -11.86
N ALA A 198 17.85 -0.98 -12.21
CA ALA A 198 16.58 -0.26 -12.38
C ALA A 198 15.72 -0.92 -13.46
N SER A 199 16.32 -1.31 -14.58
CA SER A 199 15.65 -1.99 -15.69
C SER A 199 15.14 -3.36 -15.27
N MET A 200 15.95 -4.14 -14.54
CA MET A 200 15.52 -5.41 -13.95
C MET A 200 14.42 -5.17 -12.91
N PHE A 201 14.56 -4.22 -12.01
CA PHE A 201 13.55 -3.90 -11.00
C PHE A 201 12.22 -3.51 -11.64
N PHE A 202 12.22 -2.64 -12.65
CA PHE A 202 11.01 -2.28 -13.38
C PHE A 202 10.47 -3.47 -14.17
N ALA A 203 11.31 -4.25 -14.84
CA ALA A 203 10.90 -5.51 -15.47
C ALA A 203 10.32 -6.49 -14.44
N GLU A 204 10.81 -6.48 -13.20
CA GLU A 204 10.39 -7.26 -12.04
C GLU A 204 9.28 -6.60 -11.17
N ARG A 205 8.77 -5.41 -11.51
CA ARG A 205 7.71 -4.73 -10.73
C ARG A 205 6.55 -4.21 -11.58
N ILE A 206 6.79 -3.89 -12.85
CA ILE A 206 5.78 -3.95 -13.92
C ILE A 206 5.18 -5.38 -14.00
N ASN A 207 5.78 -6.33 -13.28
CA ASN A 207 5.37 -7.67 -12.88
C ASN A 207 3.97 -7.97 -12.38
N TYR A 208 3.04 -7.02 -12.25
CA TYR A 208 1.65 -7.45 -12.33
C TYR A 208 1.47 -8.24 -13.63
N GLY A 209 2.02 -7.73 -14.74
CA GLY A 209 2.10 -8.44 -16.03
C GLY A 209 2.84 -9.79 -16.00
N ARG A 210 3.92 -9.91 -15.24
CA ARG A 210 4.71 -11.16 -15.16
C ARG A 210 4.05 -12.21 -14.29
N GLU A 211 3.47 -11.84 -13.15
CA GLU A 211 2.70 -12.79 -12.33
C GLU A 211 1.47 -13.28 -13.10
N LEU A 212 0.78 -12.37 -13.80
CA LEU A 212 -0.28 -12.71 -14.76
C LEU A 212 0.24 -13.69 -15.82
N ALA A 213 1.43 -13.42 -16.37
CA ALA A 213 2.02 -14.27 -17.39
C ALA A 213 2.47 -15.64 -16.87
N TYR A 214 3.05 -15.71 -15.67
CA TYR A 214 3.42 -16.98 -15.04
C TYR A 214 2.18 -17.80 -14.69
N ALA A 215 1.15 -17.18 -14.13
CA ALA A 215 -0.13 -17.82 -13.85
C ALA A 215 -0.75 -18.41 -15.12
N GLN A 216 -0.84 -17.62 -16.20
CA GLN A 216 -1.40 -18.09 -17.46
C GLN A 216 -0.51 -19.14 -18.15
N ASN A 217 0.82 -19.00 -18.07
CA ASN A 217 1.73 -20.03 -18.57
C ASN A 217 1.62 -21.34 -17.78
N GLY A 218 1.34 -21.26 -16.47
CA GLY A 218 1.06 -22.40 -15.61
C GLY A 218 -0.17 -23.18 -16.01
N ILE A 219 -1.24 -22.45 -16.30
CA ILE A 219 -2.46 -23.01 -16.86
C ILE A 219 -2.17 -23.65 -18.23
N ASN A 220 -1.51 -22.92 -19.13
CA ASN A 220 -1.24 -23.40 -20.49
C ASN A 220 -0.40 -24.69 -20.53
N LYS A 221 0.60 -24.81 -19.65
CA LYS A 221 1.46 -25.98 -19.55
C LYS A 221 0.95 -27.05 -18.56
N ARG A 222 -0.25 -26.87 -17.99
CA ARG A 222 -0.92 -27.81 -17.09
C ARG A 222 -0.18 -28.12 -15.78
N TYR A 223 0.71 -27.23 -15.32
CA TYR A 223 1.29 -27.34 -13.98
C TYR A 223 0.52 -26.52 -12.93
N LEU A 224 -0.40 -25.66 -13.39
CA LEU A 224 -1.47 -25.07 -12.59
C LEU A 224 -2.82 -25.39 -13.24
N GLU A 225 -3.85 -25.52 -12.41
CA GLU A 225 -5.24 -25.66 -12.87
C GLU A 225 -6.04 -24.40 -12.55
N TYR A 226 -7.09 -24.14 -13.33
CA TYR A 226 -8.06 -23.12 -12.98
C TYR A 226 -8.72 -23.48 -11.64
N ARG A 227 -8.81 -22.48 -10.75
CA ARG A 227 -9.42 -22.62 -9.42
C ARG A 227 -10.91 -22.30 -9.40
N TYR A 228 -11.48 -21.79 -10.49
CA TYR A 228 -12.93 -21.58 -10.66
C TYR A 228 -13.63 -20.87 -9.49
N GLY A 229 -12.98 -19.87 -8.89
CA GLY A 229 -13.53 -19.10 -7.79
C GLY A 229 -13.11 -19.59 -6.39
N MET A 230 -12.41 -20.73 -6.28
CA MET A 230 -12.03 -21.30 -4.98
C MET A 230 -11.14 -20.38 -4.15
N SER A 231 -10.28 -19.54 -4.76
CA SER A 231 -9.52 -18.55 -3.99
C SER A 231 -10.44 -17.60 -3.22
N TYR A 232 -11.59 -17.23 -3.79
CA TYR A 232 -12.54 -16.31 -3.16
C TYR A 232 -13.35 -17.00 -2.06
N VAL A 233 -13.71 -18.27 -2.26
CA VAL A 233 -14.34 -19.07 -1.21
C VAL A 233 -13.42 -19.19 0.01
N GLU A 234 -12.14 -19.51 -0.22
CA GLU A 234 -11.13 -19.56 0.85
C GLU A 234 -11.02 -18.22 1.59
N ILE A 235 -11.07 -17.10 0.88
CA ILE A 235 -11.10 -15.75 1.45
C ILE A 235 -12.34 -15.55 2.33
N PHE A 236 -13.55 -15.86 1.84
CA PHE A 236 -14.77 -15.69 2.63
C PHE A 236 -14.77 -16.57 3.90
N LEU A 237 -14.26 -17.79 3.80
CA LEU A 237 -14.10 -18.68 4.96
C LEU A 237 -13.15 -18.10 6.00
N GLN A 238 -12.18 -17.27 5.62
CA GLN A 238 -11.31 -16.63 6.58
C GLN A 238 -11.98 -15.55 7.43
N LEU A 239 -13.10 -14.98 6.98
CA LEU A 239 -13.87 -14.02 7.78
C LEU A 239 -14.51 -14.69 9.02
N ILE A 240 -14.63 -16.02 9.03
CA ILE A 240 -15.06 -16.78 10.20
C ILE A 240 -13.93 -16.77 11.24
N PRO A 241 -14.13 -16.19 12.44
CA PRO A 241 -13.09 -16.14 13.45
C PRO A 241 -12.67 -17.54 13.92
N ARG A 242 -11.39 -17.73 14.26
CA ARG A 242 -10.91 -19.02 14.81
C ARG A 242 -11.59 -19.40 16.13
N VAL A 243 -12.15 -18.44 16.87
CA VAL A 243 -12.94 -18.75 18.07
C VAL A 243 -14.25 -19.47 17.73
N VAL A 244 -14.79 -19.24 16.53
CA VAL A 244 -15.99 -19.90 16.00
C VAL A 244 -15.63 -21.18 15.25
N TRP A 245 -14.48 -21.22 14.57
CA TRP A 245 -13.97 -22.40 13.87
C TRP A 245 -12.48 -22.62 14.19
N ALA A 246 -12.21 -23.36 15.26
CA ALA A 246 -10.86 -23.57 15.78
C ALA A 246 -9.94 -24.24 14.75
N GLU A 247 -10.44 -25.28 14.10
CA GLU A 247 -9.72 -26.07 13.09
C GLU A 247 -9.74 -25.44 11.68
N LYS A 248 -10.10 -24.16 11.56
CA LYS A 248 -10.12 -23.47 10.27
C LYS A 248 -8.76 -23.64 9.54
N PRO A 249 -8.77 -24.10 8.27
CA PRO A 249 -7.56 -24.26 7.47
C PRO A 249 -6.70 -22.99 7.45
N SER A 250 -5.38 -23.18 7.42
CA SER A 250 -4.42 -22.08 7.27
C SER A 250 -4.67 -21.34 5.96
N PHE A 251 -4.77 -20.01 6.05
CA PHE A 251 -5.11 -19.18 4.91
C PHE A 251 -3.99 -19.19 3.86
N ASN A 252 -4.38 -19.27 2.59
CA ASN A 252 -3.54 -18.93 1.44
C ASN A 252 -2.26 -19.78 1.30
N THR A 253 -2.16 -20.93 1.98
CA THR A 253 -0.96 -21.79 1.91
C THR A 253 -0.67 -22.21 0.47
N TYR A 254 -1.70 -22.55 -0.29
CA TYR A 254 -1.58 -22.84 -1.72
C TYR A 254 -1.14 -21.60 -2.52
N ASN A 255 -1.84 -20.47 -2.41
CA ASN A 255 -1.56 -19.30 -3.26
C ASN A 255 -0.25 -18.60 -2.91
N ASN A 256 0.11 -18.53 -1.63
CA ASN A 256 1.28 -17.80 -1.16
C ASN A 256 2.55 -18.65 -1.07
N ARG A 257 2.45 -19.99 -0.95
CA ARG A 257 3.64 -20.84 -0.82
C ARG A 257 3.74 -21.82 -1.97
N GLU A 258 2.75 -22.70 -2.11
CA GLU A 258 2.82 -23.81 -3.07
C GLU A 258 2.85 -23.34 -4.53
N ARG A 259 1.96 -22.41 -4.89
CA ARG A 259 1.85 -21.83 -6.23
C ARG A 259 3.14 -21.12 -6.62
N ALA A 260 3.73 -20.35 -5.72
CA ALA A 260 4.94 -19.59 -6.00
C ALA A 260 6.13 -20.53 -6.31
N ARG A 261 6.21 -21.68 -5.64
CA ARG A 261 7.17 -22.75 -5.96
C ARG A 261 6.87 -23.41 -7.30
N ARG A 262 5.61 -23.79 -7.55
CA ARG A 262 5.18 -24.36 -8.85
C ARG A 262 5.42 -23.42 -10.04
N LEU A 263 5.42 -22.11 -9.81
CA LEU A 263 5.75 -21.09 -10.81
C LEU A 263 7.26 -20.82 -10.93
N GLY A 264 8.09 -21.40 -10.06
CA GLY A 264 9.54 -21.13 -9.99
C GLY A 264 9.90 -19.74 -9.46
N LEU A 265 8.97 -19.07 -8.76
CA LEU A 265 9.17 -17.74 -8.17
C LEU A 265 9.91 -17.80 -6.83
N ILE A 266 9.83 -18.95 -6.15
CA ILE A 266 10.58 -19.27 -4.93
C ILE A 266 11.19 -20.66 -5.14
N GLY A 267 12.40 -20.89 -4.61
CA GLY A 267 13.00 -22.23 -4.60
C GLY A 267 12.14 -23.25 -3.85
N GLU A 268 12.20 -24.52 -4.26
CA GLU A 268 11.39 -25.60 -3.67
C GLU A 268 11.69 -25.81 -2.18
N GLU A 269 12.95 -25.60 -1.79
CA GLU A 269 13.48 -25.70 -0.43
C GLU A 269 13.05 -24.55 0.50
N ASP A 270 12.55 -23.43 -0.04
CA ASP A 270 12.22 -22.25 0.76
C ASP A 270 10.78 -22.35 1.31
N GLU A 271 10.69 -22.87 2.54
CA GLU A 271 9.44 -22.99 3.29
C GLU A 271 8.98 -21.71 3.99
N SER A 272 9.91 -20.76 4.14
CA SER A 272 9.75 -19.56 4.95
C SER A 272 9.18 -18.37 4.19
N THR A 273 9.42 -18.29 2.88
CA THR A 273 8.96 -17.17 2.05
C THR A 273 7.52 -17.38 1.60
N ALA A 274 6.65 -16.43 1.95
CA ALA A 274 5.33 -16.30 1.37
C ALA A 274 5.38 -15.28 0.23
N TRP A 275 4.97 -15.68 -0.98
CA TRP A 275 4.80 -14.78 -2.12
C TRP A 275 3.37 -14.29 -2.19
N GLY A 276 3.16 -13.03 -1.85
CA GLY A 276 1.86 -12.41 -1.99
C GLY A 276 1.47 -12.24 -3.45
N VAL A 277 0.60 -13.11 -3.97
CA VAL A 277 0.17 -13.07 -5.37
C VAL A 277 -0.86 -11.98 -5.55
N ASN A 278 -0.52 -11.01 -6.40
CA ASN A 278 -1.38 -9.90 -6.75
C ASN A 278 -2.80 -10.35 -7.15
N ILE A 279 -3.79 -9.55 -6.75
CA ILE A 279 -5.21 -9.74 -7.04
C ILE A 279 -5.51 -10.06 -8.51
N TYR A 280 -4.80 -9.44 -9.46
CA TYR A 280 -5.03 -9.70 -10.89
C TYR A 280 -4.54 -11.10 -11.31
N ALA A 281 -3.41 -11.56 -10.78
CA ALA A 281 -2.89 -12.90 -11.05
C ALA A 281 -3.77 -13.98 -10.40
N ASP A 282 -4.29 -13.71 -9.20
CA ASP A 282 -5.29 -14.58 -8.58
C ASP A 282 -6.60 -14.62 -9.38
N PHE A 283 -7.03 -13.49 -9.94
CA PHE A 283 -8.19 -13.44 -10.83
C PHE A 283 -8.02 -14.31 -12.08
N ILE A 284 -6.86 -14.23 -12.77
CA ILE A 284 -6.57 -15.10 -13.93
C ILE A 284 -6.71 -16.57 -13.55
N LEU A 285 -6.21 -16.98 -12.39
CA LEU A 285 -6.25 -18.37 -11.96
C LEU A 285 -7.67 -18.85 -11.66
N ASN A 286 -8.61 -17.95 -11.41
CA ASN A 286 -10.00 -18.32 -11.17
C ASN A 286 -10.86 -18.22 -12.44
N PHE A 287 -10.59 -17.24 -13.31
CA PHE A 287 -11.53 -16.87 -14.37
C PHE A 287 -10.92 -16.64 -15.74
N SER A 288 -9.60 -16.79 -15.95
CA SER A 288 -8.89 -16.47 -17.21
C SER A 288 -8.62 -14.99 -17.45
N TYR A 289 -7.54 -14.69 -18.18
CA TYR A 289 -7.10 -13.32 -18.51
C TYR A 289 -8.10 -12.55 -19.38
N LYS A 290 -8.92 -13.24 -20.18
CA LYS A 290 -9.92 -12.59 -21.05
C LYS A 290 -10.93 -11.75 -20.26
N TRP A 291 -11.22 -12.17 -19.03
CA TRP A 291 -12.18 -11.48 -18.17
C TRP A 291 -11.59 -10.27 -17.44
N LEU A 292 -10.30 -9.96 -17.63
CA LEU A 292 -9.70 -8.72 -17.12
C LEU A 292 -10.40 -7.46 -17.65
N ILE A 293 -11.01 -7.55 -18.84
CA ILE A 293 -11.81 -6.47 -19.43
C ILE A 293 -12.99 -6.06 -18.52
N LEU A 294 -13.55 -6.99 -17.74
CA LEU A 294 -14.62 -6.71 -16.77
C LEU A 294 -14.08 -6.51 -15.36
N PHE A 295 -13.05 -7.27 -14.99
CA PHE A 295 -12.49 -7.24 -13.64
C PHE A 295 -11.84 -5.88 -13.30
N VAL A 296 -11.06 -5.32 -14.22
CA VAL A 296 -10.40 -4.01 -14.01
C VAL A 296 -11.44 -2.90 -13.73
N PRO A 297 -12.50 -2.75 -14.54
CA PRO A 297 -13.59 -1.82 -14.24
C PRO A 297 -14.28 -2.06 -12.91
N LEU A 298 -14.56 -3.33 -12.56
CA LEU A 298 -15.24 -3.67 -11.30
C LEU A 298 -14.40 -3.27 -10.08
N ILE A 299 -13.10 -3.53 -10.11
CA ILE A 299 -12.18 -3.12 -9.04
C ILE A 299 -12.08 -1.60 -8.94
N MET A 300 -12.01 -0.89 -10.06
CA MET A 300 -11.99 0.57 -10.07
C MET A 300 -13.30 1.18 -9.56
N LEU A 301 -14.45 0.59 -9.89
CA LEU A 301 -15.75 0.97 -9.32
C LEU A 301 -15.78 0.71 -7.82
N LEU A 302 -15.27 -0.43 -7.36
CA LEU A 302 -15.16 -0.73 -5.93
C LEU A 302 -14.34 0.34 -5.20
N PHE A 303 -13.18 0.75 -5.73
CA PHE A 303 -12.39 1.83 -5.11
C PHE A 303 -13.12 3.16 -5.10
N ARG A 304 -13.86 3.49 -6.15
CA ARG A 304 -14.70 4.69 -6.17
C ARG A 304 -15.79 4.65 -5.09
N GLU A 305 -16.47 3.52 -4.92
CA GLU A 305 -17.50 3.40 -3.88
C GLU A 305 -16.89 3.38 -2.47
N LEU A 306 -15.69 2.81 -2.30
CA LEU A 306 -14.93 2.89 -1.04
C LEU A 306 -14.51 4.33 -0.72
N ASP A 307 -14.11 5.10 -1.73
CA ASP A 307 -13.78 6.52 -1.59
C ASP A 307 -15.02 7.33 -1.18
N LYS A 308 -16.16 7.13 -1.85
CA LYS A 308 -17.45 7.73 -1.43
C LYS A 308 -17.88 7.31 -0.02
N LEU A 309 -17.67 6.05 0.34
CA LEU A 309 -17.98 5.55 1.67
C LEU A 309 -17.11 6.25 2.70
N ALA A 310 -15.79 6.30 2.50
CA ALA A 310 -14.84 7.00 3.36
C ALA A 310 -15.19 8.48 3.50
N TYR A 311 -15.62 9.08 2.41
CA TYR A 311 -16.06 10.46 2.37
C TYR A 311 -17.30 10.70 3.26
N ASN A 312 -18.33 9.88 3.12
CA ASN A 312 -19.55 10.00 3.93
C ASN A 312 -19.37 9.50 5.38
N PHE A 313 -18.24 8.87 5.68
CA PHE A 313 -18.03 8.21 6.96
C PHE A 313 -17.74 9.16 8.12
N SER A 314 -17.09 10.30 7.88
CA SER A 314 -16.65 11.23 8.94
C SER A 314 -16.94 12.68 8.57
N GLU A 315 -17.49 13.46 9.50
CA GLU A 315 -17.66 14.90 9.32
C GLU A 315 -16.33 15.67 9.47
N ASN A 316 -15.35 15.09 10.16
CA ASN A 316 -14.03 15.67 10.34
C ASN A 316 -13.17 15.49 9.08
N VAL A 317 -12.81 16.61 8.44
CA VAL A 317 -12.05 16.68 7.19
C VAL A 317 -10.66 16.02 7.30
N VAL A 318 -9.98 16.16 8.45
CA VAL A 318 -8.65 15.57 8.66
C VAL A 318 -8.74 14.05 8.78
N ILE A 319 -9.76 13.55 9.47
CA ILE A 319 -10.00 12.10 9.55
C ILE A 319 -10.37 11.55 8.16
N ARG A 320 -11.24 12.24 7.40
CA ARG A 320 -11.56 11.86 6.02
C ARG A 320 -10.31 11.77 5.16
N PHE A 321 -9.44 12.77 5.23
CA PHE A 321 -8.18 12.79 4.49
C PHE A 321 -7.32 11.57 4.80
N ILE A 322 -7.18 11.23 6.08
CA ILE A 322 -6.35 10.11 6.49
C ILE A 322 -6.96 8.78 6.04
N ILE A 323 -8.26 8.54 6.24
CA ILE A 323 -8.92 7.31 5.76
C ILE A 323 -8.73 7.16 4.26
N THR A 324 -9.05 8.21 3.50
CA THR A 324 -9.00 8.17 2.03
C THR A 324 -7.57 7.92 1.54
N SER A 325 -6.59 8.58 2.15
CA SER A 325 -5.17 8.35 1.86
C SER A 325 -4.73 6.94 2.28
N THR A 326 -5.19 6.41 3.41
CA THR A 326 -4.90 5.04 3.84
C THR A 326 -5.46 4.03 2.83
N LEU A 327 -6.71 4.21 2.39
CA LEU A 327 -7.32 3.38 1.36
C LEU A 327 -6.54 3.44 0.04
N PHE A 328 -6.02 4.62 -0.33
CA PHE A 328 -5.14 4.77 -1.49
C PHE A 328 -3.85 3.93 -1.33
N PHE A 329 -3.15 4.03 -0.19
CA PHE A 329 -1.91 3.26 0.03
C PHE A 329 -2.18 1.74 0.12
N ILE A 330 -3.26 1.31 0.77
CA ILE A 330 -3.70 -0.10 0.79
C ILE A 330 -3.99 -0.57 -0.64
N SER A 331 -4.63 0.27 -1.45
CA SER A 331 -4.93 -0.03 -2.86
C SER A 331 -3.70 -0.02 -3.76
N PHE A 332 -2.65 0.70 -3.38
CA PHE A 332 -1.37 0.64 -4.06
C PHE A 332 -0.60 -0.65 -3.74
N GLU A 333 -0.73 -1.16 -2.51
CA GLU A 333 -0.02 -2.36 -2.06
C GLU A 333 -0.67 -3.67 -2.54
N MET A 334 -2.00 -3.71 -2.75
CA MET A 334 -2.80 -4.78 -3.39
C MET A 334 -2.14 -6.17 -3.52
N VAL A 335 -1.82 -6.76 -2.37
CA VAL A 335 -1.18 -8.09 -2.32
C VAL A 335 -2.21 -9.21 -2.36
N SER A 336 -3.33 -9.09 -1.64
CA SER A 336 -4.43 -10.07 -1.68
C SER A 336 -5.73 -9.46 -1.15
N LEU A 337 -6.86 -9.88 -1.74
CA LEU A 337 -8.20 -9.38 -1.44
C LEU A 337 -8.59 -9.46 0.04
N LEU A 338 -8.21 -10.53 0.75
CA LEU A 338 -8.55 -10.67 2.16
C LEU A 338 -7.78 -9.69 3.06
N TYR A 339 -6.48 -9.51 2.78
CA TYR A 339 -5.67 -8.55 3.53
C TYR A 339 -6.20 -7.14 3.29
N THR A 340 -6.51 -6.82 2.03
CA THR A 340 -7.16 -5.58 1.65
C THR A 340 -8.49 -5.39 2.39
N SER A 341 -9.41 -6.37 2.39
CA SER A 341 -10.72 -6.23 3.05
C SER A 341 -10.61 -6.09 4.57
N THR A 342 -9.71 -6.84 5.20
CA THR A 342 -9.44 -6.77 6.65
C THR A 342 -8.83 -5.42 7.02
N PHE A 343 -7.92 -4.91 6.19
CA PHE A 343 -7.31 -3.60 6.41
C PHE A 343 -8.31 -2.46 6.22
N ILE A 344 -9.18 -2.56 5.22
CA ILE A 344 -10.29 -1.62 5.02
C ILE A 344 -11.18 -1.60 6.27
N LEU A 345 -11.64 -2.76 6.76
CA LEU A 345 -12.51 -2.84 7.94
C LEU A 345 -11.89 -2.14 9.16
N TRP A 346 -10.66 -2.50 9.51
CA TRP A 346 -9.96 -1.89 10.65
C TRP A 346 -9.71 -0.40 10.44
N CYS A 347 -9.42 0.05 9.21
CA CYS A 347 -9.26 1.47 8.90
C CYS A 347 -10.52 2.27 9.28
N PHE A 348 -11.70 1.77 8.89
CA PHE A 348 -12.99 2.37 9.22
C PHE A 348 -13.28 2.30 10.74
N ILE A 349 -13.04 1.16 11.40
CA ILE A 349 -13.23 1.04 12.86
C ILE A 349 -12.36 2.06 13.61
N MET A 350 -11.06 2.11 13.28
CA MET A 350 -10.12 3.01 13.95
C MET A 350 -10.49 4.47 13.70
N ALA A 351 -10.91 4.82 12.49
CA ALA A 351 -11.42 6.15 12.19
C ALA A 351 -12.60 6.56 13.09
N LYS A 352 -13.57 5.67 13.34
CA LYS A 352 -14.68 5.97 14.25
C LYS A 352 -14.24 6.13 15.70
N LEU A 353 -13.34 5.26 16.16
CA LEU A 353 -12.78 5.38 17.51
C LEU A 353 -12.04 6.72 17.68
N MET A 354 -11.30 7.14 16.66
CA MET A 354 -10.60 8.42 16.66
C MET A 354 -11.57 9.60 16.64
N GLU A 355 -12.59 9.59 15.79
CA GLU A 355 -13.63 10.61 15.74
C GLU A 355 -14.33 10.75 17.10
N HIS A 356 -14.70 9.62 17.72
CA HIS A 356 -15.29 9.61 19.05
C HIS A 356 -14.35 10.20 20.11
N SER A 357 -13.07 9.80 20.12
CA SER A 357 -12.07 10.31 21.08
C SER A 357 -11.85 11.83 20.97
N LEU A 358 -11.93 12.37 19.75
CA LEU A 358 -11.78 13.80 19.47
C LEU A 358 -13.04 14.57 19.87
N ARG A 359 -14.25 14.02 19.65
CA ARG A 359 -15.52 14.61 20.10
C ARG A 359 -15.63 14.64 21.63
N VAL A 360 -15.23 13.57 22.32
CA VAL A 360 -15.30 13.48 23.80
C VAL A 360 -14.37 14.49 24.48
N LYS A 361 -13.17 14.73 23.93
CA LYS A 361 -12.27 15.79 24.43
C LYS A 361 -12.86 17.19 24.20
N TRP A 362 -13.56 17.41 23.09
CA TRP A 362 -14.25 18.69 22.81
C TRP A 362 -15.32 19.03 23.86
N GLN A 363 -16.18 18.07 24.21
CA GLN A 363 -17.24 18.30 25.21
C GLN A 363 -16.70 18.51 26.63
N ARG A 364 -15.59 17.85 27.01
CA ARG A 364 -14.95 18.04 28.33
C ARG A 364 -14.24 19.39 28.46
N THR A 365 -13.69 19.92 27.37
CA THR A 365 -12.96 21.20 27.40
C THR A 365 -13.91 22.42 27.45
N PHE A 366 -15.17 22.24 27.01
CA PHE A 366 -16.20 23.30 27.00
C PHE A 366 -17.30 23.14 28.06
N LYS A 367 -17.29 22.08 28.88
CA LYS A 367 -18.15 21.96 30.08
C LYS A 367 -17.53 22.52 31.36
N VAL A 368 -16.38 23.18 31.27
CA VAL A 368 -15.81 23.99 32.35
C VAL A 368 -15.90 25.45 31.93
N ARG A 369 -17.11 26.01 32.01
CA ARG A 369 -17.35 27.44 32.21
C ARG A 369 -18.57 27.58 33.09
#